data_AF-A0A536SWR8-F1
#
_entry.id   AF-A0A536SWR8-F1
#
_cell.length_a   1.000
_cell.length_b   1.000
_cell.length_c   1.000
_cell.angle_alpha   90.00
_cell.angle_beta   90.00
_cell.angle_gamma   90.00
#
_symmetry.space_group_name_H-M   'P 1'
#
loop_
_entity.id
_entity.type
_entity.pdbx_description
1 polymer ?
#
loop_
_entity_poly.entity_id
_entity_poly.type
_entity_poly.pdbx_seq_one_letter_code
_entity_poly.pdbx_strand_id
1 'polypeptide(L)'
;MSDTEPAVANTAPPPAAARARVSRLAVLALVAVLLAAGLAVLSWFDARARISATQEELARRLREIESDAREARAAARQAQEAMREAQVRLGQLDARLGEWQSQQLALEALYQELSRNRDEWQLAEIEQVLAIASQQLQLARNVRAALLALQLAEARLSRADRPQFAPIRRALARDIERLKAAPAIDFPALAMRLDNLIASVDALPLAFEERA
;
A
#
# COMPACT_ATOMS: atom_id res chain seq x y z
N MET A 1 1.90 67.06 105.49
CA MET A 1 0.65 67.34 106.21
C MET A 1 0.12 68.61 105.59
N SER A 2 -1.03 68.66 104.99
CA SER A 2 -2.20 67.82 105.14
C SER A 2 -3.20 68.41 104.14
N ASP A 3 -3.87 67.55 103.41
CA ASP A 3 -5.31 67.25 103.57
C ASP A 3 -6.24 68.34 103.05
N THR A 4 -7.42 67.83 102.66
CA THR A 4 -8.75 68.45 102.73
C THR A 4 -9.47 68.61 101.37
N GLU A 5 -10.58 67.86 101.29
CA GLU A 5 -11.87 68.12 100.60
C GLU A 5 -12.51 69.45 101.13
N PRO A 6 -13.82 69.81 101.13
CA PRO A 6 -15.03 69.33 100.44
C PRO A 6 -15.86 70.44 99.69
N ALA A 7 -16.99 70.00 99.11
CA ALA A 7 -18.35 70.61 99.11
C ALA A 7 -18.83 71.85 98.26
N VAL A 8 -19.79 71.55 97.35
CA VAL A 8 -21.18 72.09 97.17
C VAL A 8 -21.50 73.43 96.42
N ALA A 9 -22.17 73.26 95.25
CA ALA A 9 -23.34 73.92 94.61
C ALA A 9 -23.54 75.47 94.51
N ASN A 10 -23.87 76.02 93.31
CA ASN A 10 -25.25 76.19 92.78
C ASN A 10 -25.41 77.32 91.68
N THR A 11 -26.17 76.97 90.62
CA THR A 11 -26.93 77.66 89.52
C THR A 11 -26.93 79.19 89.16
N ALA A 12 -26.80 79.42 87.82
CA ALA A 12 -27.45 80.33 86.82
C ALA A 12 -27.33 81.89 86.89
N PRO A 13 -27.00 82.62 85.78
CA PRO A 13 -27.86 82.87 84.58
C PRO A 13 -27.11 82.79 83.20
N PRO A 14 -27.79 82.91 82.02
CA PRO A 14 -27.15 82.65 80.72
C PRO A 14 -26.32 83.87 80.26
N PRO A 15 -25.04 83.72 79.89
CA PRO A 15 -24.34 84.79 79.20
C PRO A 15 -24.85 84.84 77.76
N ALA A 16 -25.34 86.02 77.41
CA ALA A 16 -25.82 86.45 76.10
C ALA A 16 -25.08 85.77 74.95
N ALA A 17 -25.83 85.36 73.92
CA ALA A 17 -25.30 84.95 72.64
C ALA A 17 -24.28 86.02 72.16
N ALA A 18 -23.00 85.76 72.43
CA ALA A 18 -21.91 86.54 71.90
C ALA A 18 -22.03 86.37 70.40
N ARG A 19 -22.58 87.41 69.75
CA ARG A 19 -22.67 87.48 68.30
C ARG A 19 -21.24 87.46 67.81
N ALA A 20 -20.76 86.26 67.50
CA ALA A 20 -19.38 86.02 67.13
C ALA A 20 -19.09 86.93 65.93
N ARG A 21 -18.26 87.97 66.15
CA ARG A 21 -17.68 88.70 65.02
C ARG A 21 -16.78 87.69 64.33
N VAL A 22 -17.28 87.10 63.26
CA VAL A 22 -16.53 86.16 62.44
C VAL A 22 -15.23 86.87 62.04
N SER A 23 -14.09 86.41 62.55
CA SER A 23 -12.80 87.00 62.21
C SER A 23 -12.54 86.72 60.72
N ARG A 24 -11.92 87.66 60.01
CA ARG A 24 -11.56 87.48 58.58
C ARG A 24 -10.75 86.20 58.35
N LEU A 25 -9.98 85.77 59.36
CA LEU A 25 -9.23 84.51 59.37
C LEU A 25 -10.14 83.27 59.39
N ALA A 26 -11.24 83.29 60.16
CA ALA A 26 -12.21 82.19 60.16
C ALA A 26 -12.93 82.05 58.81
N VAL A 27 -13.24 83.17 58.14
CA VAL A 27 -13.80 83.15 56.77
C VAL A 27 -12.78 82.60 55.78
N LEU A 28 -11.53 83.04 55.84
CA LEU A 28 -10.45 82.52 54.99
C LEU A 28 -10.20 81.01 55.20
N ALA A 29 -10.21 80.54 56.46
CA ALA A 29 -10.07 79.13 56.79
C ALA A 29 -11.24 78.30 56.24
N LEU A 30 -12.48 78.79 56.34
CA LEU A 30 -13.66 78.15 55.77
C LEU A 30 -13.54 78.03 54.23
N VAL A 31 -13.12 79.11 53.56
CA VAL A 31 -12.92 79.11 52.10
C VAL A 31 -11.81 78.13 51.71
N ALA A 32 -10.70 78.07 52.45
CA ALA A 32 -9.63 77.12 52.20
C ALA A 32 -10.08 75.65 52.35
N VAL A 33 -10.90 75.35 53.36
CA VAL A 33 -11.49 74.02 53.55
C VAL A 33 -12.45 73.66 52.42
N LEU A 34 -13.30 74.60 51.99
CA LEU A 34 -14.20 74.40 50.85
C LEU A 34 -13.44 74.16 49.55
N LEU A 35 -12.36 74.90 49.31
CA LEU A 35 -11.47 74.69 48.15
C LEU A 35 -10.78 73.32 48.21
N ALA A 36 -10.25 72.93 49.37
CA ALA A 36 -9.64 71.62 49.56
C ALA A 36 -10.65 70.48 49.36
N ALA A 37 -11.87 70.63 49.85
CA ALA A 37 -12.97 69.68 49.62
C ALA A 37 -13.37 69.61 48.14
N GLY A 38 -13.44 70.74 47.44
CA GLY A 38 -13.70 70.77 45.99
C GLY A 38 -12.63 70.06 45.17
N LEU A 39 -11.34 70.31 45.48
CA LEU A 39 -10.21 69.62 44.85
C LEU A 39 -10.22 68.11 45.14
N ALA A 40 -10.56 67.71 46.37
CA ALA A 40 -10.69 66.31 46.74
C ALA A 40 -11.77 65.59 45.91
N VAL A 41 -12.94 66.22 45.74
CA VAL A 41 -14.03 65.66 44.91
C VAL A 41 -13.60 65.54 43.45
N LEU A 42 -12.96 66.55 42.87
CA LEU A 42 -12.46 66.49 41.49
C LEU A 42 -11.43 65.36 41.31
N SER A 43 -10.46 65.26 42.21
CA SER A 43 -9.44 64.20 42.16
C SER A 43 -10.03 62.80 42.31
N TRP A 44 -11.11 62.66 43.08
CA TRP A 44 -11.86 61.42 43.22
C TRP A 44 -12.59 61.04 41.93
N PHE A 45 -13.22 62.01 41.25
CA PHE A 45 -13.86 61.76 39.96
C PHE A 45 -12.84 61.32 38.90
N ASP A 46 -11.69 61.97 38.82
CA ASP A 46 -10.61 61.59 37.90
C ASP A 46 -10.07 60.19 38.20
N ALA A 47 -9.84 59.87 39.48
CA ALA A 47 -9.40 58.54 39.89
C ALA A 47 -10.42 57.47 39.48
N ARG A 48 -11.72 57.74 39.69
CA ARG A 48 -12.80 56.83 39.31
C ARG A 48 -12.89 56.65 37.80
N ALA A 49 -12.74 57.72 37.02
CA ALA A 49 -12.73 57.67 35.56
C ALA A 49 -11.53 56.87 35.00
N ARG A 50 -10.34 57.03 35.58
CA ARG A 50 -9.15 56.26 35.21
C ARG A 50 -9.32 54.77 35.50
N ILE A 51 -9.90 54.43 36.66
CA ILE A 51 -10.18 53.03 37.02
C ILE A 51 -11.20 52.40 36.07
N SER A 52 -12.26 53.11 35.69
CA SER A 52 -13.22 52.58 34.71
C SER A 52 -12.59 52.37 33.34
N ALA A 53 -11.72 53.29 32.89
CA ALA A 53 -11.05 53.18 31.60
C ALA A 53 -10.09 51.97 31.55
N THR A 54 -9.34 51.71 32.62
CA THR A 54 -8.45 50.54 32.67
C THR A 54 -9.23 49.23 32.75
N GLN A 55 -10.33 49.19 33.50
CA GLN A 55 -11.23 48.02 33.54
C GLN A 55 -11.82 47.72 32.16
N GLU A 56 -12.22 48.75 31.42
CA GLU A 56 -12.76 48.59 30.08
C GLU A 56 -11.71 48.07 29.09
N GLU A 57 -10.49 48.62 29.12
CA GLU A 57 -9.36 48.14 28.32
C GLU A 57 -9.00 46.69 28.67
N LEU A 58 -8.95 46.34 29.95
CA LEU A 58 -8.73 44.96 30.42
C LEU A 58 -9.84 44.03 29.91
N ALA A 59 -11.10 44.44 30.00
CA ALA A 59 -12.23 43.67 29.51
C ALA A 59 -12.23 43.53 27.97
N ARG A 60 -11.72 44.53 27.24
CA ARG A 60 -11.49 44.43 25.78
C ARG A 60 -10.38 43.43 25.47
N ARG A 61 -9.21 43.54 26.12
CA ARG A 61 -8.09 42.61 25.93
C ARG A 61 -8.42 41.18 26.30
N LEU A 62 -9.18 40.97 27.38
CA LEU A 62 -9.65 39.63 27.77
C LEU A 62 -10.57 39.03 26.70
N ARG A 63 -11.48 39.84 26.12
CA ARG A 63 -12.34 39.39 25.02
C ARG A 63 -11.55 39.05 23.76
N GLU A 64 -10.52 39.84 23.44
CA GLU A 64 -9.63 39.59 22.31
C GLU A 64 -8.81 38.30 22.49
N ILE A 65 -8.21 38.11 23.67
CA ILE A 65 -7.50 36.86 24.01
C ILE A 65 -8.46 35.66 23.96
N GLU A 66 -9.69 35.81 24.44
CA GLU A 66 -10.69 34.76 24.35
C GLU A 66 -11.09 34.44 22.91
N SER A 67 -11.21 35.44 22.03
CA SER A 67 -11.50 35.20 20.60
C SER A 67 -10.34 34.50 19.92
N ASP A 68 -9.11 34.95 20.13
CA ASP A 68 -7.91 34.36 19.55
C ASP A 68 -7.73 32.91 20.04
N ALA A 69 -7.97 32.66 21.32
CA ALA A 69 -7.92 31.32 21.89
C ALA A 69 -9.01 30.41 21.31
N ARG A 70 -10.19 30.93 20.95
CA ARG A 70 -11.24 30.16 20.27
C ARG A 70 -10.86 29.85 18.83
N GLU A 71 -10.31 30.82 18.11
CA GLU A 71 -9.85 30.66 16.73
C GLU A 71 -8.69 29.67 16.64
N ALA A 72 -7.68 29.81 17.50
CA ALA A 72 -6.56 28.88 17.58
C ALA A 72 -7.01 27.44 17.89
N ARG A 73 -7.99 27.26 18.79
CA ARG A 73 -8.59 25.94 19.07
C ARG A 73 -9.37 25.39 17.88
N ALA A 74 -10.08 26.24 17.14
CA ALA A 74 -10.80 25.82 15.93
C ALA A 74 -9.81 25.39 14.83
N ALA A 75 -8.77 26.19 14.58
CA ALA A 75 -7.71 25.86 13.63
C ALA A 75 -6.98 24.56 14.00
N ALA A 76 -6.68 24.35 15.29
CA ALA A 76 -6.06 23.12 15.76
C ALA A 76 -6.94 21.89 15.53
N ARG A 77 -8.26 22.00 15.76
CA ARG A 77 -9.22 20.92 15.46
C ARG A 77 -9.28 20.62 13.98
N GLN A 78 -9.35 21.64 13.13
CA GLN A 78 -9.35 21.48 11.68
C GLN A 78 -8.07 20.82 11.16
N ALA A 79 -6.90 21.21 11.70
CA ALA A 79 -5.63 20.59 11.37
C ALA A 79 -5.60 19.11 11.80
N GLN A 80 -6.16 18.78 12.96
CA GLN A 80 -6.26 17.40 13.44
C GLN A 80 -7.20 16.55 12.58
N GLU A 81 -8.31 17.12 12.11
CA GLU A 81 -9.23 16.46 11.17
C GLU A 81 -8.57 16.22 9.80
N ALA A 82 -7.89 17.23 9.25
CA ALA A 82 -7.15 17.09 8.00
C ALA A 82 -6.03 16.03 8.10
N MET A 83 -5.33 15.97 9.23
CA MET A 83 -4.32 14.95 9.49
C MET A 83 -4.92 13.54 9.54
N ARG A 84 -6.07 13.37 10.20
CA ARG A 84 -6.79 12.09 10.23
C ARG A 84 -7.25 11.68 8.83
N GLU A 85 -7.76 12.62 8.04
CA GLU A 85 -8.18 12.34 6.66
C GLU A 85 -6.98 11.93 5.79
N ALA A 86 -5.84 12.63 5.92
CA ALA A 86 -4.61 12.28 5.23
C ALA A 86 -4.13 10.87 5.61
N GLN A 87 -4.16 10.51 6.89
CA GLN A 87 -3.82 9.16 7.36
C GLN A 87 -4.74 8.09 6.77
N VAL A 88 -6.05 8.34 6.69
CA VAL A 88 -6.99 7.42 6.05
C VAL A 88 -6.68 7.25 4.56
N ARG A 89 -6.41 8.34 3.84
CA ARG A 89 -6.03 8.29 2.42
C ARG A 89 -4.72 7.54 2.20
N LEU A 90 -3.73 7.74 3.08
CA LEU A 90 -2.47 6.98 3.05
C LEU A 90 -2.71 5.49 3.27
N GLY A 91 -3.50 5.11 4.28
CA GLY A 91 -3.86 3.71 4.50
C GLY A 91 -4.57 3.06 3.32
N GLN A 92 -5.43 3.81 2.60
CA GLN A 92 -6.07 3.33 1.38
C GLN A 92 -5.07 3.15 0.23
N LEU A 93 -4.09 4.05 0.08
CA LEU A 93 -3.04 3.94 -0.93
C LEU A 93 -2.13 2.75 -0.63
N ASP A 94 -1.73 2.55 0.62
CA ASP A 94 -0.92 1.39 1.04
C ASP A 94 -1.66 0.08 0.77
N ALA A 95 -2.95 0.01 1.08
CA ALA A 95 -3.77 -1.17 0.77
C ALA A 95 -3.83 -1.44 -0.75
N ARG A 96 -4.01 -0.40 -1.58
CA ARG A 96 -3.97 -0.54 -3.04
C ARG A 96 -2.61 -1.01 -3.53
N LEU A 97 -1.52 -0.46 -3.00
CA LEU A 97 -0.16 -0.89 -3.35
C LEU A 97 0.09 -2.36 -3.01
N GLY A 98 -0.37 -2.81 -1.83
CA GLY A 98 -0.33 -4.22 -1.44
C GLY A 98 -1.10 -5.13 -2.40
N GLU A 99 -2.30 -4.69 -2.81
CA GLU A 99 -3.12 -5.40 -3.80
C GLU A 99 -2.42 -5.49 -5.17
N TRP A 100 -1.85 -4.40 -5.67
CA TRP A 100 -1.10 -4.40 -6.94
C TRP A 100 0.12 -5.33 -6.90
N GLN A 101 0.86 -5.33 -5.79
CA GLN A 101 2.00 -6.23 -5.61
C GLN A 101 1.56 -7.69 -5.60
N SER A 102 0.47 -8.01 -4.90
CA SER A 102 -0.14 -9.34 -4.89
C SER A 102 -0.58 -9.78 -6.30
N GLN A 103 -1.25 -8.91 -7.05
CA GLN A 103 -1.67 -9.19 -8.42
C GLN A 103 -0.48 -9.42 -9.35
N GLN A 104 0.61 -8.66 -9.18
CA GLN A 104 1.82 -8.83 -9.97
C GLN A 104 2.51 -10.17 -9.69
N LEU A 105 2.60 -10.57 -8.42
CA LEU A 105 3.09 -11.88 -8.01
C LEU A 105 2.21 -13.03 -8.56
N ALA A 106 0.89 -12.87 -8.49
CA ALA A 106 -0.06 -13.85 -9.03
C ALA A 106 0.08 -13.96 -10.56
N LEU A 107 0.28 -12.84 -11.26
CA LEU A 107 0.49 -12.83 -12.70
C LEU A 107 1.80 -13.49 -13.08
N GLU A 108 2.89 -13.22 -12.36
CA GLU A 108 4.18 -13.87 -12.59
C GLU A 108 4.11 -15.39 -12.35
N ALA A 109 3.42 -15.81 -11.29
CA ALA A 109 3.15 -17.22 -11.03
C ALA A 109 2.34 -17.86 -12.18
N LEU A 110 1.29 -17.19 -12.66
CA LEU A 110 0.49 -17.67 -13.79
C LEU A 110 1.32 -17.79 -15.09
N TYR A 111 2.19 -16.82 -15.37
CA TYR A 111 3.08 -16.89 -16.53
C TYR A 111 4.06 -18.08 -16.44
N GLN A 112 4.64 -18.30 -15.27
CA GLN A 112 5.54 -19.44 -15.03
C GLN A 112 4.79 -20.77 -15.18
N GLU A 113 3.60 -20.88 -14.60
CA GLU A 113 2.76 -22.08 -14.69
C GLU A 113 2.31 -22.35 -16.14
N LEU A 114 1.88 -21.32 -16.88
CA LEU A 114 1.47 -21.45 -18.27
C LEU A 114 2.64 -21.82 -19.18
N SER A 115 3.83 -21.23 -18.96
CA SER A 115 5.03 -21.61 -19.71
C SER A 115 5.41 -23.06 -19.44
N ARG A 116 5.41 -23.46 -18.17
CA ARG A 116 5.74 -24.83 -17.77
C ARG A 116 4.73 -25.85 -18.32
N ASN A 117 3.44 -25.57 -18.23
CA ASN A 117 2.39 -26.44 -18.73
C ASN A 117 2.47 -26.60 -20.26
N ARG A 118 2.79 -25.52 -21.01
CA ARG A 118 3.04 -25.63 -22.45
C ARG A 118 4.24 -26.52 -22.77
N ASP A 119 5.33 -26.38 -22.02
CA ASP A 119 6.52 -27.20 -22.22
C ASP A 119 6.24 -28.68 -21.90
N GLU A 120 5.50 -28.97 -20.83
CA GLU A 120 5.07 -30.31 -20.43
C GLU A 120 4.11 -30.93 -21.47
N TRP A 121 3.12 -30.17 -21.94
CA TRP A 121 2.19 -30.62 -22.98
C TRP A 121 2.92 -30.95 -24.29
N GLN A 122 3.85 -30.09 -24.70
CA GLN A 122 4.64 -30.33 -25.90
C GLN A 122 5.49 -31.60 -25.77
N LEU A 123 6.10 -31.83 -24.59
CA LEU A 123 6.87 -33.03 -24.33
C LEU A 123 6.01 -34.30 -24.39
N ALA A 124 4.82 -34.27 -23.80
CA ALA A 124 3.87 -35.39 -23.84
C ALA A 124 3.42 -35.71 -25.28
N GLU A 125 3.21 -34.69 -26.12
CA GLU A 125 2.87 -34.91 -27.52
C GLU A 125 4.02 -35.59 -28.29
N ILE A 126 5.27 -35.21 -28.00
CA ILE A 126 6.45 -35.85 -28.60
C ILE A 126 6.64 -37.27 -28.10
N GLU A 127 6.42 -37.52 -26.81
CA GLU A 127 6.46 -38.85 -26.23
C GLU A 127 5.46 -39.79 -26.92
N GLN A 128 4.23 -39.31 -27.17
CA GLN A 128 3.23 -40.08 -27.90
C GLN A 128 3.66 -40.41 -29.33
N VAL A 129 4.25 -39.45 -30.06
CA VAL A 129 4.77 -39.70 -31.42
C VAL A 129 5.92 -40.71 -31.39
N LEU A 130 6.80 -40.60 -30.40
CA LEU A 130 7.92 -41.53 -30.21
C LEU A 130 7.45 -42.94 -29.86
N ALA A 131 6.41 -43.07 -29.02
CA ALA A 131 5.79 -44.35 -28.69
C ALA A 131 5.22 -45.04 -29.95
N ILE A 132 4.53 -44.28 -30.81
CA ILE A 132 4.04 -44.79 -32.10
C ILE A 132 5.20 -45.23 -33.01
N ALA A 133 6.27 -44.43 -33.09
CA ALA A 133 7.45 -44.78 -33.89
C ALA A 133 8.10 -46.09 -33.40
N SER A 134 8.25 -46.23 -32.08
CA SER A 134 8.78 -47.44 -31.44
C SER A 134 7.89 -48.66 -31.74
N GLN A 135 6.57 -48.50 -31.64
CA GLN A 135 5.62 -49.56 -31.93
C GLN A 135 5.70 -50.02 -33.41
N GLN A 136 5.87 -49.10 -34.35
CA GLN A 136 6.03 -49.44 -35.77
C GLN A 136 7.36 -50.17 -36.07
N LEU A 137 8.42 -49.86 -35.32
CA LEU A 137 9.69 -50.59 -35.41
C LEU A 137 9.58 -52.01 -34.85
N GLN A 138 8.96 -52.18 -33.68
CA GLN A 138 8.89 -53.46 -32.99
C GLN A 138 7.87 -54.43 -33.61
N LEU A 139 6.67 -53.94 -33.95
CA LEU A 139 5.59 -54.80 -34.43
C LEU A 139 5.62 -54.99 -35.94
N ALA A 140 5.78 -53.90 -36.69
CA ALA A 140 5.68 -53.93 -38.15
C ALA A 140 7.04 -54.04 -38.85
N ARG A 141 8.16 -53.88 -38.12
CA ARG A 141 9.51 -53.65 -38.69
C ARG A 141 9.49 -52.58 -39.78
N ASN A 142 8.59 -51.61 -39.65
CA ASN A 142 8.36 -50.60 -40.66
C ASN A 142 9.25 -49.39 -40.40
N VAL A 143 10.50 -49.51 -40.87
CA VAL A 143 11.54 -48.47 -40.71
C VAL A 143 11.12 -47.14 -41.34
N ARG A 144 10.42 -47.16 -42.48
CA ARG A 144 9.96 -45.93 -43.17
C ARG A 144 8.94 -45.16 -42.34
N ALA A 145 7.94 -45.83 -41.78
CA ALA A 145 6.92 -45.19 -40.95
C ALA A 145 7.53 -44.61 -39.66
N ALA A 146 8.45 -45.34 -39.04
CA ALA A 146 9.15 -44.88 -37.85
C ALA A 146 10.06 -43.67 -38.14
N LEU A 147 10.77 -43.67 -39.27
CA LEU A 147 11.60 -42.54 -39.69
C LEU A 147 10.76 -41.27 -39.87
N LEU A 148 9.60 -41.36 -40.54
CA LEU A 148 8.69 -40.23 -40.72
C LEU A 148 8.17 -39.69 -39.38
N ALA A 149 7.80 -40.57 -38.44
CA ALA A 149 7.36 -40.18 -37.11
C ALA A 149 8.47 -39.46 -36.32
N LEU A 150 9.71 -39.95 -36.38
CA LEU A 150 10.86 -39.30 -35.74
C LEU A 150 11.18 -37.94 -36.38
N GLN A 151 11.13 -37.81 -37.70
CA GLN A 151 11.31 -36.53 -38.39
C GLN A 151 10.21 -35.52 -38.03
N LEU A 152 8.96 -35.99 -37.86
CA LEU A 152 7.86 -35.15 -37.40
C LEU A 152 8.09 -34.65 -35.97
N ALA A 153 8.54 -35.54 -35.07
CA ALA A 153 8.90 -35.17 -33.71
C ALA A 153 10.07 -34.16 -33.68
N GLU A 154 11.11 -34.36 -34.50
CA GLU A 154 12.23 -33.42 -34.63
C GLU A 154 11.77 -32.05 -35.14
N ALA A 155 10.93 -32.01 -36.18
CA ALA A 155 10.42 -30.78 -36.76
C ALA A 155 9.48 -30.00 -35.81
N ARG A 156 8.74 -30.71 -34.94
CA ARG A 156 7.95 -30.07 -33.87
C ARG A 156 8.86 -29.49 -32.79
N LEU A 157 9.88 -30.23 -32.39
CA LEU A 157 10.82 -29.81 -31.36
C LEU A 157 11.68 -28.62 -31.83
N SER A 158 12.03 -28.56 -33.12
CA SER A 158 12.80 -27.45 -33.70
C SER A 158 12.00 -26.15 -33.77
N ARG A 159 10.68 -26.20 -33.96
CA ARG A 159 9.82 -25.00 -33.97
C ARG A 159 9.69 -24.31 -32.62
N ALA A 160 9.87 -25.03 -31.51
CA ALA A 160 9.76 -24.46 -30.18
C ALA A 160 11.01 -23.70 -29.70
N ASP A 161 12.16 -23.91 -30.36
CA ASP A 161 13.44 -23.22 -30.13
C ASP A 161 13.82 -22.98 -28.65
N ARG A 162 13.54 -23.98 -27.79
CA ARG A 162 13.91 -23.93 -26.36
C ARG A 162 15.24 -24.65 -26.09
N PRO A 163 16.16 -24.07 -25.32
CA PRO A 163 17.45 -24.69 -25.00
C PRO A 163 17.32 -25.98 -24.17
N GLN A 164 16.28 -26.08 -23.34
CA GLN A 164 15.99 -27.27 -22.54
C GLN A 164 15.75 -28.54 -23.37
N PHE A 165 15.33 -28.40 -24.64
CA PHE A 165 15.06 -29.52 -25.54
C PHE A 165 16.29 -29.96 -26.35
N ALA A 166 17.44 -29.29 -26.20
CA ALA A 166 18.66 -29.61 -26.94
C ALA A 166 19.17 -31.05 -26.75
N PRO A 167 19.10 -31.68 -25.56
CA PRO A 167 19.49 -33.08 -25.38
C PRO A 167 18.59 -34.04 -26.14
N ILE A 168 17.27 -33.80 -26.14
CA ILE A 168 16.26 -34.62 -26.83
C ILE A 168 16.46 -34.53 -28.35
N ARG A 169 16.66 -33.31 -28.87
CA ARG A 169 17.00 -33.11 -30.30
C ARG A 169 18.23 -33.90 -30.74
N ARG A 170 19.29 -33.89 -29.93
CA ARG A 170 20.51 -34.66 -30.23
C ARG A 170 20.27 -36.16 -30.20
N ALA A 171 19.40 -36.65 -29.31
CA ALA A 171 19.01 -38.05 -29.28
C ALA A 171 18.23 -38.43 -30.55
N LEU A 172 17.18 -37.68 -30.89
CA LEU A 172 16.39 -37.91 -32.11
C LEU A 172 17.25 -37.88 -33.37
N ALA A 173 18.14 -36.89 -33.52
CA ALA A 173 19.01 -36.79 -34.68
C ALA A 173 19.90 -38.05 -34.84
N ARG A 174 20.42 -38.59 -33.73
CA ARG A 174 21.19 -39.86 -33.76
C ARG A 174 20.33 -41.05 -34.14
N ASP A 175 19.10 -41.13 -33.63
CA ASP A 175 18.20 -42.25 -33.93
C ASP A 175 17.70 -42.21 -35.38
N ILE A 176 17.44 -41.01 -35.91
CA ILE A 176 17.13 -40.79 -37.33
C ILE A 176 18.30 -41.26 -38.21
N GLU A 177 19.53 -40.84 -37.91
CA GLU A 177 20.71 -41.26 -38.68
C GLU A 177 20.96 -42.77 -38.60
N ARG A 178 20.75 -43.38 -37.43
CA ARG A 178 20.81 -44.85 -37.26
C ARG A 178 19.78 -45.58 -38.12
N LEU A 179 18.55 -45.08 -38.17
CA LEU A 179 17.48 -45.69 -38.96
C LEU A 179 17.66 -45.46 -40.47
N LYS A 180 18.26 -44.34 -40.89
CA LYS A 180 18.67 -44.13 -42.29
C LYS A 180 19.79 -45.07 -42.72
N ALA A 181 20.74 -45.32 -41.82
CA ALA A 181 21.85 -46.24 -42.08
C ALA A 181 21.45 -47.72 -42.00
N ALA A 182 20.28 -48.02 -41.42
CA ALA A 182 19.76 -49.39 -41.36
C ALA A 182 19.35 -49.86 -42.77
N PRO A 183 19.71 -51.10 -43.18
CA PRO A 183 19.28 -51.63 -44.46
C PRO A 183 17.76 -51.71 -44.53
N ALA A 184 17.14 -50.97 -45.44
CA ALA A 184 15.70 -51.06 -45.70
C ALA A 184 15.41 -52.38 -46.43
N ILE A 185 15.16 -53.45 -45.68
CA ILE A 185 14.74 -54.73 -46.25
C ILE A 185 13.30 -54.59 -46.75
N ASP A 186 13.13 -54.66 -48.07
CA ASP A 186 11.81 -54.62 -48.71
C ASP A 186 11.15 -56.00 -48.61
N PHE A 187 10.44 -56.23 -47.50
CA PHE A 187 9.74 -57.49 -47.23
C PHE A 187 8.74 -57.89 -48.34
N PRO A 188 7.94 -56.98 -48.93
CA PRO A 188 7.12 -57.31 -50.10
C PRO A 188 7.93 -57.86 -51.28
N ALA A 189 9.05 -57.23 -51.64
CA ALA A 189 9.90 -57.71 -52.73
C ALA A 189 10.57 -59.06 -52.39
N LEU A 190 10.92 -59.27 -51.12
CA LEU A 190 11.46 -60.54 -50.64
C LEU A 190 10.40 -61.66 -50.70
N ALA A 191 9.16 -61.36 -50.31
CA ALA A 191 8.03 -62.29 -50.37
C ALA A 191 7.72 -62.67 -51.82
N MET A 192 7.67 -61.70 -52.75
CA MET A 192 7.51 -62.01 -54.18
C MET A 192 8.64 -62.87 -54.73
N ARG A 193 9.89 -62.64 -54.31
CA ARG A 193 11.02 -63.51 -54.67
C ARG A 193 10.85 -64.92 -54.11
N LEU A 194 10.34 -65.04 -52.89
CA LEU A 194 10.09 -66.32 -52.24
C LEU A 194 8.96 -67.08 -52.94
N ASP A 195 7.84 -66.41 -53.27
CA ASP A 195 6.71 -66.99 -54.01
C ASP A 195 7.15 -67.48 -55.39
N ASN A 196 7.99 -66.70 -56.10
CA ASN A 196 8.58 -67.12 -57.37
C ASN A 196 9.52 -68.33 -57.22
N LEU A 197 10.28 -68.40 -56.11
CA LEU A 197 11.14 -69.54 -55.80
C LEU A 197 10.31 -70.79 -55.50
N ILE A 198 9.23 -70.67 -54.73
CA ILE A 198 8.29 -71.77 -54.44
C ILE A 198 7.65 -72.26 -55.74
N ALA A 199 7.18 -71.36 -56.60
CA ALA A 199 6.63 -71.74 -57.91
C ALA A 199 7.66 -72.42 -58.82
N SER A 200 8.95 -72.08 -58.69
CA SER A 200 10.02 -72.75 -59.44
C SER A 200 10.36 -74.16 -58.91
N VAL A 201 10.01 -74.47 -57.65
CA VAL A 201 10.19 -75.82 -57.09
C VAL A 201 9.23 -76.83 -57.73
N ASP A 202 8.00 -76.42 -58.03
CA ASP A 202 7.03 -77.27 -58.74
C ASP A 202 7.47 -77.61 -60.18
N ALA A 203 8.40 -76.83 -60.75
CA ALA A 203 8.97 -77.05 -62.08
C ALA A 203 10.29 -77.84 -62.07
N LEU A 204 10.79 -78.27 -60.90
CA LEU A 204 11.98 -79.08 -60.81
C LEU A 204 11.68 -80.53 -61.24
N PRO A 205 12.42 -81.10 -62.21
CA PRO A 205 12.20 -82.48 -62.65
C PRO A 205 12.49 -83.45 -61.49
N LEU A 206 11.58 -84.40 -61.29
CA LEU A 206 11.76 -85.49 -60.33
C LEU A 206 13.02 -86.28 -60.72
N ALA A 207 14.00 -86.34 -59.82
CA ALA A 207 15.22 -87.12 -60.01
C ALA A 207 14.93 -88.62 -59.85
N PHE A 208 14.11 -89.19 -60.73
CA PHE A 208 13.94 -90.63 -60.90
C PHE A 208 13.42 -90.93 -62.30
N GLU A 209 14.26 -90.70 -63.31
CA GLU A 209 14.18 -91.42 -64.59
C GLU A 209 15.47 -91.25 -65.38
N GLU A 210 16.55 -91.87 -64.91
CA GLU A 210 17.55 -92.42 -65.83
C GLU A 210 18.47 -93.41 -65.11
N ARG A 211 18.11 -94.70 -65.21
CA ARG A 211 18.99 -95.79 -65.66
C ARG A 211 18.14 -97.05 -65.79
N ALA A 212 17.60 -97.22 -67.00
CA ALA A 212 17.43 -98.54 -67.60
C ALA A 212 18.81 -99.07 -68.03
#